data_AF-A0A2P2HXF7-F1
#
_entry.id   AF-A0A2P2HXF7-F1
#
_cell.length_a   1.000
_cell.length_b   1.000
_cell.length_c   1.000
_cell.angle_alpha   90.00
_cell.angle_beta   90.00
_cell.angle_gamma   90.00
#
_symmetry.space_group_name_H-M   'P 1'
#
loop_
_entity.id
_entity.type
_entity.pdbx_description
1 polymer ?
#
loop_
_entity_poly.entity_id
_entity_poly.type
_entity_poly.pdbx_seq_one_letter_code
_entity_poly.pdbx_strand_id
1 'polypeptide(L)'
;DAWYLDCGFGAWVGEGNNWCSPYKGWQKVYDNSPSQIAENLTGSTAAESLILGGEVALWTEQVDSEAVDSRIWPRAAALGERLWSNPAHNWEPAEYRMIHQRQRLVKRGVQAERLQPEWCHQNEGLCYLAGAELP
;
A
#
# COMPACT_ATOMS: atom_id res chain seq x y z
N ASP A 1 6.02 -4.65 -9.23
CA ASP A 1 5.75 -3.20 -9.42
C ASP A 1 4.85 -2.58 -8.32
N ALA A 2 4.39 -3.35 -7.32
CA ALA A 2 3.49 -2.85 -6.27
C ALA A 2 4.15 -2.66 -4.88
N TRP A 3 5.16 -3.46 -4.53
CA TRP A 3 5.67 -3.55 -3.16
C TRP A 3 7.07 -2.96 -2.92
N TYR A 4 7.54 -2.09 -3.83
CA TYR A 4 8.74 -1.27 -3.62
C TYR A 4 8.31 0.08 -3.03
N LEU A 5 8.66 0.32 -1.77
CA LEU A 5 8.22 1.48 -1.00
C LEU A 5 9.11 2.71 -1.22
N ASP A 6 10.28 2.54 -1.82
CA ASP A 6 11.25 3.58 -2.20
C ASP A 6 10.92 4.28 -3.53
N CYS A 7 9.98 3.76 -4.34
CA CYS A 7 9.64 4.35 -5.63
C CYS A 7 8.94 5.70 -5.53
N GLY A 8 9.12 6.56 -6.54
CA GLY A 8 8.34 7.79 -6.72
C GLY A 8 9.02 9.07 -6.26
N PHE A 9 10.26 8.99 -5.77
CA PHE A 9 11.08 10.16 -5.44
C PHE A 9 11.95 10.58 -6.62
N GLY A 10 12.60 11.74 -6.49
CA GLY A 10 13.58 12.21 -7.46
C GLY A 10 14.73 11.23 -7.66
N ALA A 11 15.33 11.24 -8.84
CA ALA A 11 16.53 10.44 -9.10
C ALA A 11 17.66 10.82 -8.11
N TRP A 12 18.37 9.83 -7.56
CA TRP A 12 19.53 10.07 -6.70
C TRP A 12 20.84 10.22 -7.51
N VAL A 13 20.81 9.88 -8.80
CA VAL A 13 21.83 10.23 -9.80
C VAL A 13 21.14 10.88 -11.00
N GLY A 14 21.60 12.06 -11.41
CA GLY A 14 21.06 12.77 -12.57
C GLY A 14 19.77 13.53 -12.28
N GLU A 15 18.87 13.57 -13.26
CA GLU A 15 17.63 14.34 -13.23
C GLU A 15 16.41 13.43 -13.41
N GLY A 16 15.21 13.92 -13.05
CA GLY A 16 13.96 13.17 -13.15
C GLY A 16 13.63 12.41 -11.87
N ASN A 17 12.99 11.25 -12.00
CA ASN A 17 12.53 10.42 -10.88
C ASN A 17 13.31 9.10 -10.82
N ASN A 18 13.31 8.44 -9.66
CA ASN A 18 13.92 7.14 -9.49
C ASN A 18 13.26 6.05 -10.37
N TRP A 19 14.02 4.99 -10.65
CA TRP A 19 13.75 4.05 -11.74
C TRP A 19 12.40 3.32 -11.66
N CYS A 20 11.85 3.13 -10.47
CA CYS A 20 10.62 2.37 -10.26
C CYS A 20 9.38 3.26 -10.04
N SER A 21 9.50 4.57 -10.29
CA SER A 21 8.40 5.54 -10.25
C SER A 21 7.20 5.10 -11.11
N PRO A 22 5.95 5.45 -10.75
CA PRO A 22 5.55 6.40 -9.70
C PRO A 22 5.54 5.80 -8.28
N TYR A 23 5.26 6.64 -7.28
CA TYR A 23 5.02 6.23 -5.89
C TYR A 23 3.93 5.15 -5.80
N LYS A 24 4.14 4.15 -4.95
CA LYS A 24 3.15 3.08 -4.73
C LYS A 24 2.25 3.49 -3.58
N GLY A 25 1.03 3.95 -3.90
CA GLY A 25 -0.02 4.21 -2.92
C GLY A 25 -0.45 2.92 -2.21
N TRP A 26 -1.07 3.06 -1.04
CA TRP A 26 -1.52 1.91 -0.25
C TRP A 26 -2.55 1.05 -1.00
N GLN A 27 -3.37 1.67 -1.86
CA GLN A 27 -4.34 0.99 -2.74
C GLN A 27 -3.63 0.01 -3.66
N LYS A 28 -2.57 0.46 -4.36
CA LYS A 28 -1.76 -0.39 -5.24
C LYS A 28 -1.05 -1.53 -4.48
N VAL A 29 -0.61 -1.27 -3.25
CA VAL A 29 -0.02 -2.31 -2.39
C VAL A 29 -1.09 -3.35 -2.01
N TYR A 30 -2.29 -2.91 -1.66
CA TYR A 30 -3.41 -3.74 -1.21
C TYR A 30 -3.96 -4.63 -2.33
N ASP A 31 -4.13 -4.08 -3.54
CA ASP A 31 -4.73 -4.78 -4.68
C ASP A 31 -3.80 -5.84 -5.29
N ASN A 32 -2.51 -5.81 -4.98
CA ASN A 32 -1.56 -6.79 -5.49
C ASN A 32 -1.75 -8.16 -4.81
N SER A 33 -2.52 -9.04 -5.46
CA SER A 33 -2.84 -10.38 -4.95
C SER A 33 -1.90 -11.46 -5.50
N PRO A 34 -1.11 -12.14 -4.64
CA PRO A 34 -0.25 -13.24 -5.08
C PRO A 34 -1.02 -14.40 -5.70
N SER A 35 -2.21 -14.72 -5.17
CA SER A 35 -3.07 -15.79 -5.70
C SER A 35 -3.53 -15.48 -7.12
N GLN A 36 -3.98 -14.24 -7.37
CA GLN A 36 -4.35 -13.80 -8.71
C GLN A 36 -3.14 -13.78 -9.66
N ILE A 37 -1.97 -13.38 -9.18
CA ILE A 37 -0.72 -13.45 -9.97
C ILE A 37 -0.43 -14.89 -10.39
N ALA A 38 -0.48 -15.85 -9.46
CA ALA A 38 -0.22 -17.26 -9.75
C ALA A 38 -1.26 -17.83 -10.74
N GLU A 39 -2.54 -17.55 -10.51
CA GLU A 39 -3.62 -18.00 -11.38
C GLU A 39 -3.48 -17.44 -12.80
N ASN A 40 -3.19 -16.13 -12.93
CA ASN A 40 -3.00 -15.49 -14.24
C ASN A 40 -1.77 -16.02 -14.99
N LEU A 41 -0.70 -16.38 -14.29
CA LEU A 41 0.53 -16.90 -14.91
C LEU A 41 0.41 -18.38 -15.31
N THR A 42 -0.34 -19.17 -14.56
CA THR A 42 -0.36 -20.64 -14.72
C THR A 42 -1.68 -21.18 -15.27
N GLY A 43 -2.74 -20.37 -15.28
CA GLY A 43 -4.10 -20.80 -15.61
C GLY A 43 -4.71 -21.74 -14.56
N SER A 44 -4.13 -21.80 -13.35
CA SER A 44 -4.54 -22.73 -12.29
C SER A 44 -4.29 -22.15 -10.91
N THR A 45 -5.17 -22.49 -9.95
CA THR A 45 -4.97 -22.17 -8.53
C THR A 45 -3.95 -23.10 -7.85
N ALA A 46 -3.51 -24.18 -8.51
CA ALA A 46 -2.57 -25.14 -7.92
C ALA A 46 -1.22 -24.50 -7.52
N ALA A 47 -0.78 -23.49 -8.29
CA ALA A 47 0.46 -22.76 -8.02
C ALA A 47 0.40 -21.84 -6.79
N GLU A 48 -0.79 -21.53 -6.27
CA GLU A 48 -0.95 -20.72 -5.05
C GLU A 48 -0.23 -21.36 -3.86
N SER A 49 -0.25 -22.70 -3.77
CA SER A 49 0.43 -23.46 -2.72
C SER A 49 1.96 -23.30 -2.71
N LEU A 50 2.55 -22.80 -3.79
CA LEU A 50 3.98 -22.53 -3.91
C LEU A 50 4.36 -21.14 -3.38
N ILE A 51 3.38 -20.27 -3.12
CA ILE A 51 3.61 -18.92 -2.61
C ILE A 51 3.67 -18.98 -1.09
N LEU A 52 4.84 -18.68 -0.53
CA LEU A 52 5.05 -18.63 0.92
C LEU A 52 4.50 -17.35 1.56
N GLY A 53 4.36 -16.28 0.78
CA GLY A 53 3.93 -14.97 1.25
C GLY A 53 4.46 -13.86 0.35
N GLY A 54 4.75 -12.71 0.96
CA GLY A 54 5.26 -11.53 0.28
C GLY A 54 5.97 -10.60 1.24
N GLU A 55 6.75 -9.68 0.67
CA GLU A 55 7.51 -8.69 1.42
C GLU A 55 7.42 -7.33 0.71
N VAL A 56 7.22 -6.27 1.48
CA VAL A 56 7.47 -4.91 1.01
C VAL A 56 8.96 -4.62 1.15
N ALA A 57 9.59 -4.18 0.07
CA ALA A 57 10.97 -3.74 0.10
C ALA A 57 11.02 -2.22 0.31
N LEU A 58 11.84 -1.78 1.27
CA LEU A 58 12.25 -0.38 1.39
C LEU A 58 13.75 -0.30 1.17
N TRP A 59 14.15 -0.08 -0.07
CA TRP A 59 15.54 0.26 -0.38
C TRP A 59 15.86 1.67 0.14
N THR A 60 17.11 1.88 0.56
CA THR A 60 17.49 2.99 1.45
C THR A 60 18.42 4.02 0.82
N GLU A 61 18.54 4.05 -0.50
CA GLU A 61 19.33 5.06 -1.22
C GLU A 61 18.94 6.50 -0.86
N GLN A 62 17.67 6.71 -0.51
CA GLN A 62 17.09 8.01 -0.15
C GLN A 62 16.27 7.95 1.15
N VAL A 63 16.61 7.02 2.07
CA VAL A 63 15.87 6.82 3.32
C VAL A 63 16.83 6.59 4.49
N ASP A 64 16.62 7.31 5.57
CA ASP A 64 17.35 7.19 6.84
C ASP A 64 16.38 6.97 8.02
N SER A 65 16.88 7.14 9.25
CA SER A 65 16.11 6.98 10.49
C SER A 65 14.94 7.96 10.61
N GLU A 66 15.03 9.15 10.01
CA GLU A 66 13.99 10.17 10.11
C GLU A 66 12.81 9.87 9.19
N ALA A 67 13.08 9.25 8.04
CA ALA A 67 12.05 8.96 7.04
C ALA A 67 11.43 7.55 7.17
N VAL A 68 12.13 6.59 7.78
CA VAL A 68 11.77 5.15 7.75
C VAL A 68 10.31 4.87 8.12
N ASP A 69 9.80 5.47 9.20
CA ASP A 69 8.43 5.24 9.66
C ASP A 69 7.39 5.67 8.63
N SER A 70 7.55 6.88 8.09
CA SER A 70 6.63 7.42 7.08
C SER A 70 6.69 6.68 5.75
N ARG A 71 7.84 6.08 5.43
CA ARG A 71 8.00 5.27 4.21
C ARG A 71 7.31 3.92 4.35
N ILE A 72 7.44 3.28 5.51
CA ILE A 72 6.85 1.95 5.75
C ILE A 72 5.35 2.07 6.00
N TRP A 73 4.93 3.00 6.86
CA TRP A 73 3.59 3.05 7.40
C TRP A 73 2.76 4.19 6.82
N PRO A 74 1.48 3.96 6.45
CA PRO A 74 0.70 2.75 6.72
C PRO A 74 0.71 1.73 5.57
N ARG A 75 1.49 1.94 4.50
CA ARG A 75 1.47 1.06 3.31
C ARG A 75 1.79 -0.40 3.62
N ALA A 76 2.71 -0.67 4.54
CA ALA A 76 3.01 -2.04 4.98
C ALA A 76 1.81 -2.71 5.69
N ALA A 77 0.91 -1.96 6.31
CA ALA A 77 -0.33 -2.51 6.86
C ALA A 77 -1.27 -3.04 5.76
N ALA A 78 -1.23 -2.42 4.57
CA ALA A 78 -2.01 -2.88 3.42
C ALA A 78 -1.53 -4.25 2.93
N LEU A 79 -0.20 -4.43 2.83
CA LEU A 79 0.38 -5.75 2.57
C LEU A 79 0.01 -6.74 3.68
N GLY A 80 0.08 -6.30 4.93
CA GLY A 80 -0.27 -7.11 6.09
C GLY A 80 -1.67 -7.73 5.97
N GLU A 81 -2.68 -6.96 5.61
CA GLU A 81 -4.03 -7.50 5.40
C GLU A 81 -4.12 -8.41 4.16
N ARG A 82 -3.49 -8.01 3.04
CA ARG A 82 -3.44 -8.83 1.82
C ARG A 82 -2.88 -10.22 2.09
N LEU A 83 -1.77 -10.34 2.82
CA LEU A 83 -1.15 -11.63 3.11
C LEU A 83 -1.84 -12.39 4.24
N TRP A 84 -2.53 -11.70 5.15
CA TRP A 84 -3.19 -12.32 6.29
C TRP A 84 -4.54 -12.96 5.94
N SER A 85 -5.43 -12.21 5.28
CA SER A 85 -6.80 -12.66 4.99
C SER A 85 -7.10 -12.84 3.51
N ASN A 86 -6.19 -12.40 2.63
CA ASN A 86 -6.31 -12.46 1.17
C ASN A 86 -7.73 -12.15 0.63
N PRO A 87 -8.23 -10.92 0.84
CA PRO A 87 -9.60 -10.56 0.51
C PRO A 87 -9.85 -10.64 -1.00
N ALA A 88 -11.02 -11.13 -1.40
CA ALA A 88 -11.42 -11.20 -2.82
C ALA A 88 -11.69 -9.82 -3.44
N HIS A 89 -12.02 -8.83 -2.62
CA HIS A 89 -12.28 -7.45 -3.04
C HIS A 89 -10.97 -6.63 -3.09
N ASN A 90 -11.03 -5.54 -3.85
CA ASN A 90 -9.98 -4.52 -3.93
C ASN A 90 -9.94 -3.66 -2.65
N TRP A 91 -9.18 -2.56 -2.69
CA TRP A 91 -8.94 -1.67 -1.56
C TRP A 91 -10.17 -0.90 -1.06
N GLU A 92 -11.19 -0.64 -1.89
CA GLU A 92 -12.27 0.29 -1.52
C GLU A 92 -12.98 -0.11 -0.20
N PRO A 93 -13.41 -1.37 0.01
CA PRO A 93 -14.03 -1.79 1.28
C PRO A 93 -13.07 -1.76 2.48
N ALA A 94 -11.75 -1.66 2.26
CA ALA A 94 -10.75 -1.56 3.30
C ALA A 94 -10.40 -0.12 3.67
N GLU A 95 -10.87 0.88 2.93
CA GLU A 95 -10.53 2.29 3.09
C GLU A 95 -10.70 2.77 4.54
N TYR A 96 -11.92 2.68 5.09
CA TYR A 96 -12.20 3.17 6.45
C TYR A 96 -11.34 2.48 7.52
N ARG A 97 -11.11 1.16 7.37
CA ARG A 97 -10.25 0.40 8.29
C ARG A 97 -8.78 0.80 8.16
N MET A 98 -8.30 1.06 6.95
CA MET A 98 -6.94 1.53 6.68
C MET A 98 -6.69 2.90 7.32
N ILE A 99 -7.64 3.84 7.16
CA ILE A 99 -7.56 5.18 7.75
C ILE A 99 -7.51 5.09 9.28
N HIS A 100 -8.39 4.29 9.89
CA HIS A 100 -8.39 4.08 11.34
C HIS A 100 -7.10 3.39 11.82
N GLN A 101 -6.59 2.42 11.07
CA GLN A 101 -5.33 1.75 11.39
C GLN A 101 -4.14 2.72 11.38
N ARG A 102 -4.11 3.67 10.44
CA ARG A 102 -3.11 4.74 10.42
C ARG A 102 -3.18 5.58 11.70
N GLN A 103 -4.36 5.96 12.17
CA GLN A 103 -4.50 6.70 13.43
C GLN A 103 -4.03 5.88 14.64
N ARG A 104 -4.29 4.57 14.66
CA ARG A 104 -3.79 3.66 15.68
C ARG A 104 -2.27 3.60 15.72
N LEU A 105 -1.60 3.59 14.56
CA LEU A 105 -0.13 3.61 14.46
C LEU A 105 0.44 4.91 15.04
N VAL A 106 -0.14 6.06 14.67
CA VAL A 106 0.27 7.37 15.22
C VAL A 106 0.08 7.44 16.73
N LYS A 107 -1.05 6.95 17.24
CA LYS A 107 -1.30 6.87 18.71
C LYS A 107 -0.28 5.99 19.45
N ARG A 108 0.39 5.08 18.74
CA ARG A 108 1.46 4.21 19.28
C ARG A 108 2.87 4.78 19.11
N GLY A 109 3.01 6.02 18.61
CA GLY A 109 4.30 6.68 18.44
C GLY A 109 4.97 6.44 17.08
N VAL A 110 4.31 5.76 16.14
CA VAL A 110 4.84 5.56 14.78
C VAL A 110 4.55 6.78 13.92
N GLN A 111 5.57 7.31 13.22
CA GLN A 111 5.42 8.48 12.34
C GLN A 111 4.82 8.11 10.98
N ALA A 112 3.62 7.50 10.97
CA ALA A 112 2.97 7.02 9.76
C ALA A 112 2.51 8.16 8.83
N GLU A 113 2.70 7.99 7.53
CA GLU A 113 2.27 8.92 6.48
C GLU A 113 0.77 9.22 6.58
N ARG A 114 0.38 10.44 6.18
CA ARG A 114 -1.02 10.85 6.09
C ARG A 114 -1.59 10.39 4.75
N LEU A 115 -2.66 9.59 4.80
CA LEU A 115 -3.32 9.09 3.60
C LEU A 115 -4.30 10.10 2.98
N GLN A 116 -4.97 10.87 3.82
CA GLN A 116 -6.05 11.78 3.43
C GLN A 116 -6.24 12.90 4.46
N PRO A 117 -7.00 13.96 4.14
CA PRO A 117 -7.44 14.93 5.12
C PRO A 117 -8.19 14.27 6.28
N GLU A 118 -8.00 14.79 7.50
CA GLU A 118 -8.72 14.28 8.68
C GLU A 118 -10.25 14.43 8.53
N TRP A 119 -10.71 15.44 7.78
CA TRP A 119 -12.12 15.61 7.47
C TRP A 119 -12.73 14.37 6.81
N CYS A 120 -12.01 13.69 5.93
CA CYS A 120 -12.48 12.45 5.30
C CYS A 120 -12.61 11.29 6.29
N HIS A 121 -11.79 11.27 7.35
CA HIS A 121 -11.95 10.29 8.43
C HIS A 121 -13.20 10.56 9.27
N GLN A 122 -13.54 11.84 9.46
CA GLN A 122 -14.70 12.26 10.26
C GLN A 122 -16.01 12.23 9.45
N ASN A 123 -15.93 12.16 8.12
CA ASN A 123 -17.06 12.24 7.20
C ASN A 123 -16.93 11.17 6.10
N GLU A 124 -17.06 9.91 6.51
CA GLU A 124 -17.06 8.75 5.60
C GLU A 124 -18.10 8.93 4.48
N GLY A 125 -17.81 8.43 3.28
CA GLY A 125 -18.69 8.59 2.11
C GLY A 125 -18.52 9.90 1.33
N LEU A 126 -17.81 10.90 1.87
CA LEU A 126 -17.76 12.25 1.26
C LEU A 126 -16.45 12.59 0.52
N CYS A 127 -15.47 11.70 0.50
CA CYS A 127 -14.16 11.94 -0.11
C CYS A 127 -13.91 11.05 -1.34
N TYR A 128 -14.74 11.21 -2.36
CA TYR A 128 -14.62 10.47 -3.62
C TYR A 128 -14.59 11.43 -4.81
N LEU A 129 -13.89 11.05 -5.87
CA LEU A 129 -13.90 11.79 -7.13
C LEU A 129 -15.29 11.69 -7.75
N ALA A 130 -15.81 12.80 -8.27
CA ALA A 130 -17.13 12.83 -8.88
C ALA A 130 -17.26 11.75 -9.98
N GLY A 131 -18.21 10.84 -9.83
CA GLY A 131 -18.43 9.71 -10.75
C GLY A 131 -17.87 8.36 -10.28
N ALA A 132 -17.19 8.30 -9.13
CA ALA A 132 -16.97 7.03 -8.44
C ALA A 132 -18.26 6.66 -7.69
N GLU A 133 -19.03 5.71 -8.22
CA GLU A 133 -20.18 5.16 -7.49
C GLU A 133 -19.66 4.46 -6.23
N LEU A 134 -20.24 4.80 -5.07
CA LEU A 134 -20.03 4.06 -3.84
C LEU A 134 -20.54 2.61 -4.06
N PRO A 135 -19.79 1.58 -3.64
CA PRO A 135 -20.30 0.21 -3.63
C PRO A 135 -21.52 0.05 -2.71
#